data_AF-A0A966XU29-F1
#
_entry.id   AF-A0A966XU29-F1
#
_cell.length_a   1.000
_cell.length_b   1.000
_cell.length_c   1.000
_cell.angle_alpha   90.00
_cell.angle_beta   90.00
_cell.angle_gamma   90.00
#
_symmetry.space_group_name_H-M   'P 1'
#
loop_
_entity.id
_entity.type
_entity.pdbx_description
1 polymer ?
#
loop_
_entity_poly.entity_id
_entity_poly.type
_entity_poly.pdbx_seq_one_letter_code
_entity_poly.pdbx_strand_id
1 'polypeptide(L)' 'MWEVRIRLENRIARVLFVLDGSTMVLLHGFIKKTQATSQPDLDLAKDRLKQLRRR' A
#
# COMPACT_ATOMS: atom_id res chain seq x y z
N MET A 1 7.58 0.42 5.66
CA MET A 1 6.33 0.19 4.91
C MET A 1 6.62 -0.92 3.93
N TRP A 2 5.66 -1.83 3.74
CA TRP A 2 5.83 -3.03 2.94
C TRP A 2 4.84 -3.03 1.76
N GLU A 3 5.14 -3.82 0.73
CA GLU A 3 4.30 -4.01 -0.46
C GLU A 3 4.03 -5.50 -0.68
N VAL A 4 2.76 -5.88 -0.78
CA VAL A 4 2.38 -7.17 -1.37
C VAL A 4 2.09 -6.96 -2.85
N ARG A 5 2.66 -7.81 -3.70
CA ARG A 5 2.38 -7.87 -5.14
C ARG A 5 1.47 -9.05 -5.45
N ILE A 6 0.29 -8.76 -5.97
CA ILE A 6 -0.73 -9.75 -6.31
C ILE A 6 -0.82 -9.83 -7.83
N ARG A 7 -0.54 -11.01 -8.38
CA ARG A 7 -0.76 -11.28 -9.81
C ARG A 7 -2.21 -11.69 -9.99
N LEU A 8 -2.94 -10.91 -10.78
CA LEU A 8 -4.29 -11.23 -11.26
C LEU A 8 -4.17 -11.62 -12.73
N GLU A 9 -5.20 -12.24 -13.28
CA GLU A 9 -5.20 -12.80 -14.63
C GLU A 9 -4.64 -11.86 -15.70
N ASN A 10 -5.08 -10.59 -15.71
CA ASN A 10 -4.68 -9.59 -16.72
C ASN A 10 -3.98 -8.35 -16.16
N ARG A 11 -3.61 -8.35 -14.86
CA ARG A 11 -3.07 -7.15 -14.20
C ARG A 11 -2.33 -7.50 -12.90
N ILE A 12 -1.54 -6.56 -12.40
CA ILE A 12 -0.88 -6.70 -11.11
C ILE A 12 -1.51 -5.70 -10.14
N ALA A 13 -2.00 -6.18 -9.01
CA ALA A 13 -2.39 -5.31 -7.91
C ALA A 13 -1.22 -5.18 -6.91
N ARG A 14 -1.12 -4.03 -6.27
CA ARG A 14 -0.16 -3.76 -5.19
C ARG A 14 -0.92 -3.28 -3.98
N VAL A 15 -0.55 -3.80 -2.82
CA VAL A 15 -1.08 -3.35 -1.52
C VAL A 15 0.08 -2.87 -0.67
N LEU A 16 0.09 -1.59 -0.36
CA LEU A 16 0.99 -0.98 0.62
C LEU A 16 0.40 -1.18 2.01
N PHE A 17 1.21 -1.69 2.92
CA PHE A 17 0.77 -2.01 4.27
C PHE A 17 1.88 -1.78 5.31
N VAL A 18 1.48 -1.80 6.57
CA VAL A 18 2.37 -1.83 7.73
C VAL A 18 1.92 -2.92 8.70
N LEU A 19 2.82 -3.29 9.59
CA LEU A 19 2.48 -4.10 10.76
C LEU A 19 2.34 -3.16 11.95
N ASP A 20 1.25 -3.31 12.69
CA ASP A 20 1.00 -2.67 13.97
C ASP A 20 0.75 -3.77 15.01
N GLY A 21 1.80 -4.08 15.78
CA GLY A 21 1.85 -5.31 16.58
C GLY A 21 1.67 -6.56 15.71
N SER A 22 0.64 -7.35 16.01
CA SER A 22 0.23 -8.54 15.25
C SER A 22 -0.76 -8.24 14.12
N THR A 23 -1.15 -6.98 13.93
CA THR A 23 -2.16 -6.58 12.95
C THR A 23 -1.50 -6.08 11.67
N MET A 24 -1.90 -6.64 10.53
CA MET A 24 -1.52 -6.11 9.23
C MET A 24 -2.53 -5.03 8.81
N VAL A 25 -2.06 -3.78 8.71
CA VAL A 25 -2.91 -2.66 8.30
C VAL A 25 -2.64 -2.31 6.84
N LEU A 26 -3.65 -2.54 6.00
CA LEU A 26 -3.62 -2.26 4.57
C LEU A 26 -3.89 -0.77 4.34
N LEU A 27 -2.85 -0.02 3.99
CA LEU A 27 -2.94 1.44 3.84
C LEU A 27 -3.48 1.84 2.48
N HIS A 28 -3.06 1.15 1.42
CA HIS A 28 -3.47 1.50 0.06
C HIS A 28 -3.33 0.32 -0.89
N GLY A 29 -4.42 -0.07 -1.55
CA GLY A 29 -4.42 -1.00 -2.68
C GLY A 29 -4.67 -0.28 -4.01
N PHE A 30 -3.93 -0.64 -5.05
CA PHE A 30 -4.11 -0.10 -6.41
C PHE A 30 -3.73 -1.12 -7.49
N ILE A 31 -4.31 -0.95 -8.68
CA ILE A 31 -3.87 -1.69 -9.88
C ILE A 31 -2.67 -0.96 -10.48
N LYS A 32 -1.57 -1.69 -10.63
CA LYS A 32 -0.32 -1.21 -11.21
C LYS A 32 -0.56 -0.71 -12.63
N LYS A 33 -0.33 0.59 -12.87
CA LYS A 33 -0.31 1.20 -14.21
C LYS A 33 1.11 1.20 -14.81
N THR A 34 2.14 1.38 -13.99
CA THR A 34 3.56 1.47 -14.39
C THR A 34 4.45 0.57 -13.52
N GLN A 35 5.69 0.27 -13.95
CA GLN A 35 6.58 -0.63 -13.21
C GLN A 35 6.95 -0.11 -11.82
N ALA A 36 7.26 1.17 -11.70
CA ALA A 36 7.49 1.83 -10.42
C ALA A 36 6.15 2.14 -9.73
N THR A 37 6.13 2.11 -8.40
CA THR A 37 4.99 2.66 -7.65
C THR A 37 5.07 4.18 -7.76
N SER A 38 3.95 4.82 -8.12
CA SER A 38 3.94 6.26 -8.34
C SER A 38 4.15 7.02 -7.03
N GLN A 39 4.79 8.18 -7.08
CA GLN A 39 4.99 9.03 -5.91
C GLN A 39 3.67 9.39 -5.21
N PRO A 40 2.57 9.73 -5.93
CA PRO A 40 1.26 9.96 -5.31
C PRO A 40 0.71 8.78 -4.50
N ASP A 41 0.84 7.54 -4.99
CA ASP A 41 0.35 6.35 -4.28
C ASP A 41 1.13 6.11 -2.97
N LEU A 42 2.45 6.38 -3.01
CA LEU A 42 3.30 6.28 -1.82
C LEU A 42 2.96 7.36 -0.79
N ASP A 43 2.74 8.59 -1.23
CA ASP A 43 2.46 9.71 -0.33
C ASP A 43 1.08 9.55 0.32
N LEU A 44 0.07 9.09 -0.44
CA LEU A 44 -1.23 8.73 0.11
C LEU A 44 -1.13 7.64 1.19
N ALA A 45 -0.31 6.60 0.97
CA ALA A 45 -0.10 5.56 1.97
C ALA A 45 0.61 6.10 3.23
N LYS A 46 1.58 7.00 3.08
CA LYS A 46 2.25 7.65 4.23
C LYS A 46 1.29 8.51 5.03
N ASP A 47 0.41 9.26 4.37
CA ASP A 47 -0.55 10.12 5.07
C ASP A 47 -1.58 9.29 5.84
N ARG A 48 -2.05 8.17 5.28
CA ARG A 48 -2.88 7.20 6.02
C ARG A 48 -2.15 6.58 7.21
N LEU A 49 -0.85 6.30 7.08
CA LEU A 49 -0.04 5.82 8.20
C LEU A 49 0.08 6.88 9.32
N LYS A 50 0.25 8.17 8.98
CA LYS A 50 0.26 9.25 9.96
C LYS A 50 -1.07 9.33 10.70
N GLN A 51 -2.20 9.15 10.01
CA GLN A 51 -3.52 9.13 10.62
C GLN A 51 -3.70 7.95 11.59
N LEU A 52 -3.21 6.76 11.22
CA LEU A 52 -3.23 5.58 12.09
C LEU A 52 -2.49 5.83 13.41
N ARG A 53 -1.27 6.39 13.35
CA ARG A 53 -0.43 6.64 14.53
C ARG A 53 -0.88 7.79 15.42
N ARG A 54 -1.81 8.62 14.95
CA ARG A 54 -2.41 9.71 15.72
C ARG A 54 -3.60 9.26 16.55
N ARG A 55 -4.12 8.06 16.29
CA ARG A 55 -5.10 7.40 17.16
C ARG A 55 -4.38 6.73 18.32
#